data_AF-A0AAV5XIH3-F1
#
_entry.id   AF-A0AAV5XIH3-F1
#
_cell.length_a   1.000
_cell.length_b   1.000
_cell.length_c   1.000
_cell.angle_alpha   90.00
_cell.angle_beta   90.00
_cell.angle_gamma   90.00
#
_symmetry.space_group_name_H-M   'P 1'
#
loop_
_entity.id
_entity.type
_entity.pdbx_description
1 polymer ?
#
loop_
_entity_poly.entity_id
_entity_poly.type
_entity_poly.pdbx_seq_one_letter_code
_entity_poly.pdbx_strand_id
1 'polypeptide(L)'
;MPGSGKAAPYDLGPRASNKARWRRYPERLGRRAFLTAAGVAGAVALVGSALTGRIAWAAALTKAQRDKLTPDEIIQLMKKGNERFRMGRKTTQDYLAQQKASAKGQYPAAVLLSCIDSRAPAETIMDLGIGDVFNTRVAGNVANDDI
;
A
#
# COMPACT_ATOMS: atom_id res chain seq x y z
N MET A 1 67.86 -21.61 48.88
CA MET A 1 68.81 -20.53 49.20
C MET A 1 68.62 -19.39 48.19
N PRO A 2 68.78 -18.13 48.61
CA PRO A 2 67.89 -17.00 48.27
C PRO A 2 68.55 -15.94 47.37
N GLY A 3 67.80 -14.88 47.03
CA GLY A 3 68.35 -13.60 46.55
C GLY A 3 67.30 -12.85 45.73
N SER A 4 66.42 -12.00 46.27
CA SER A 4 66.63 -10.75 47.04
C SER A 4 67.27 -9.61 46.23
N GLY A 5 66.51 -8.51 46.11
CA GLY A 5 67.01 -7.18 45.81
C GLY A 5 66.76 -6.69 44.38
N LYS A 6 66.49 -5.41 44.12
CA LYS A 6 66.21 -4.21 44.92
C LYS A 6 65.53 -3.22 43.96
N ALA A 7 64.61 -2.41 44.47
CA ALA A 7 63.98 -1.33 43.72
C ALA A 7 64.84 -0.06 43.66
N ALA A 8 64.71 0.65 42.52
CA ALA A 8 64.97 2.08 42.24
C ALA A 8 66.45 2.55 42.20
N PRO A 9 66.77 3.54 41.33
CA PRO A 9 66.34 4.91 41.62
C PRO A 9 65.76 5.68 40.42
N TYR A 10 65.06 6.74 40.81
CA TYR A 10 64.39 7.76 40.03
C TYR A 10 65.41 8.67 39.33
N ASP A 11 65.20 8.91 38.03
CA ASP A 11 65.90 9.97 37.28
C ASP A 11 64.89 11.11 37.00
N LEU A 12 65.21 12.29 37.54
CA LEU A 12 64.48 13.54 37.35
C LEU A 12 65.31 14.43 36.41
N GLY A 13 65.05 14.34 35.10
CA GLY A 13 65.55 15.27 34.09
C GLY A 13 64.50 16.32 33.66
N PRO A 14 64.91 17.54 33.22
CA PRO A 14 64.04 18.71 33.19
C PRO A 14 63.21 18.92 31.91
N ARG A 15 62.20 19.77 32.11
CA ARG A 15 61.08 20.23 31.26
C ARG A 15 61.45 20.62 29.81
N ALA A 16 60.58 20.25 28.88
CA ALA A 16 60.34 21.01 27.65
C ALA A 16 58.85 21.18 27.39
N SER A 17 58.49 22.39 27.00
CA SER A 17 57.14 22.90 26.83
C SER A 17 56.53 22.56 25.47
N ASN A 18 55.20 22.71 25.45
CA ASN A 18 54.40 23.37 24.41
C ASN A 18 53.48 22.48 23.55
N LYS A 19 52.22 22.47 23.99
CA LYS A 19 50.98 22.71 23.24
C LYS A 19 50.72 21.96 21.92
N ALA A 20 49.54 21.31 21.96
CA ALA A 20 48.60 21.08 20.87
C ALA A 20 48.80 19.84 20.00
N ARG A 21 47.99 18.80 20.27
CA ARG A 21 47.21 18.12 19.23
C ARG A 21 46.11 17.27 19.85
N TRP A 22 44.98 17.91 20.19
CA TRP A 22 43.80 17.21 20.68
C TRP A 22 43.28 16.22 19.62
N ARG A 23 42.86 15.05 20.11
CA ARG A 23 42.16 13.99 19.36
C ARG A 23 41.02 14.60 18.52
N ARG A 24 41.06 14.37 17.21
CA ARG A 24 39.97 14.70 16.28
C ARG A 24 38.85 13.67 16.51
N TYR A 25 37.80 14.04 17.24
CA TYR A 25 36.54 13.29 17.24
C TYR A 25 35.82 13.53 15.90
N PRO A 26 35.10 12.54 15.35
CA PRO A 26 34.29 12.76 14.16
C PRO A 26 33.22 13.81 14.45
N GLU A 27 33.12 14.79 13.56
CA GLU A 27 32.09 15.83 13.53
C GLU A 27 30.72 15.20 13.79
N ARG A 28 30.06 15.60 14.89
CA ARG A 28 28.70 15.14 15.21
C ARG A 28 27.78 15.68 14.14
N LEU A 29 27.10 14.81 13.37
CA LEU A 29 26.01 15.24 12.50
C LEU A 29 25.05 16.12 13.32
N GLY A 30 24.95 17.38 12.90
CA GLY A 30 24.18 18.39 13.63
C GLY A 30 22.70 18.00 13.68
N ARG A 31 22.08 18.17 14.85
CA ARG A 31 20.63 17.97 15.05
C ARG A 31 19.78 18.68 13.99
N ARG A 32 20.28 19.79 13.45
CA ARG A 32 19.65 20.54 12.36
C ARG A 32 19.65 19.80 11.02
N ALA A 33 20.76 19.13 10.67
CA ALA A 33 20.86 18.33 9.45
C ALA A 33 20.00 17.07 9.52
N PHE A 34 19.85 16.50 10.73
CA PHE A 34 18.95 15.37 10.97
C PHE A 34 17.46 15.75 10.81
N LEU A 35 17.06 16.92 11.32
CA LEU A 35 15.68 17.40 11.21
C LEU A 35 15.31 17.79 9.76
N THR A 36 16.23 18.36 8.98
CA THR A 36 15.99 18.63 7.55
C THR A 36 15.93 17.36 6.70
N ALA A 37 16.79 16.37 6.96
CA ALA A 37 16.74 15.09 6.25
C ALA A 37 15.48 14.28 6.57
N ALA A 38 15.03 14.28 7.83
CA ALA A 38 13.79 13.61 8.24
C ALA A 38 12.52 14.30 7.69
N GLY A 39 12.53 15.64 7.58
CA GLY A 39 11.39 16.40 7.06
C GLY A 39 11.10 16.15 5.58
N VAL A 40 12.14 16.02 4.74
CA VAL A 40 11.97 15.79 3.29
C VAL A 40 11.52 14.35 2.99
N ALA A 41 12.01 13.36 3.74
CA ALA A 41 11.57 11.97 3.59
C ALA A 41 10.11 11.74 4.04
N GLY A 42 9.65 12.46 5.08
CA GLY A 42 8.28 12.36 5.59
C GLY A 42 7.23 12.99 4.67
N ALA A 43 7.56 14.09 3.98
CA ALA A 43 6.61 14.80 3.12
C ALA A 43 6.26 14.03 1.84
N VAL A 44 7.20 13.27 1.26
CA VAL A 44 6.96 12.51 0.03
C VAL A 44 6.10 11.26 0.29
N ALA A 45 6.22 10.63 1.46
CA ALA A 45 5.46 9.43 1.81
C ALA A 45 3.96 9.69 2.06
N LEU A 46 3.57 10.91 2.43
CA LEU A 46 2.18 11.24 2.79
C LEU A 46 1.30 11.62 1.59
N VAL A 47 1.88 12.06 0.47
CA VAL A 47 1.10 12.48 -0.70
C VAL A 47 0.65 11.29 -1.56
N GLY A 48 1.40 10.18 -1.58
CA GLY A 48 1.13 9.04 -2.46
C GLY A 48 -0.11 8.21 -2.10
N SER A 49 -0.56 8.23 -0.85
CA SER A 49 -1.65 7.36 -0.38
C SER A 49 -3.05 8.01 -0.39
N ALA A 50 -3.15 9.31 -0.67
CA ALA A 50 -4.40 10.06 -0.56
C ALA A 50 -5.26 10.05 -1.85
N LEU A 51 -4.74 9.57 -2.99
CA LEU A 51 -5.46 9.60 -4.27
C LEU A 51 -6.32 8.36 -4.55
N THR A 52 -6.34 7.35 -3.68
CA THR A 52 -7.32 6.28 -3.81
C THR A 52 -8.65 6.73 -3.24
N GLY A 53 -9.34 7.64 -3.95
CA GLY A 53 -10.72 7.97 -3.68
C GLY A 53 -11.51 6.67 -3.48
N ARG A 54 -12.01 6.47 -2.27
CA ARG A 54 -12.90 5.36 -1.96
C ARG A 54 -14.23 5.68 -2.62
N ILE A 55 -14.42 5.23 -3.85
CA ILE A 55 -15.76 5.12 -4.39
C ILE A 55 -16.38 3.89 -3.72
N ALA A 56 -16.94 4.10 -2.53
CA ALA A 56 -17.79 3.13 -1.88
C ALA A 56 -19.16 3.22 -2.56
N TRP A 57 -19.44 2.28 -3.47
CA TRP A 57 -20.73 2.18 -4.12
C TRP A 57 -21.76 1.66 -3.11
N ALA A 58 -22.44 2.58 -2.42
CA ALA A 58 -23.57 2.21 -1.58
C ALA A 58 -24.78 1.71 -2.42
N ALA A 59 -24.84 2.10 -3.69
CA ALA A 59 -25.88 1.76 -4.65
C ALA A 59 -25.27 1.51 -6.05
N ALA A 60 -26.05 0.89 -6.94
CA ALA A 60 -25.67 0.66 -8.34
C ALA A 60 -25.29 1.95 -9.07
N LEU A 61 -24.36 1.84 -10.01
CA LEU A 61 -23.88 2.91 -10.87
C LEU A 61 -25.01 3.64 -11.61
N THR A 62 -24.97 4.98 -11.62
CA THR A 62 -25.72 5.79 -12.60
C THR A 62 -24.93 5.93 -13.91
N LYS A 63 -25.61 6.29 -15.00
CA LYS A 63 -24.97 6.54 -16.31
C LYS A 63 -23.80 7.52 -16.21
N ALA A 64 -24.03 8.67 -15.59
CA ALA A 64 -23.03 9.73 -15.48
C ALA A 64 -21.83 9.32 -14.61
N GLN A 65 -22.03 8.42 -13.64
CA GLN A 65 -20.95 7.85 -12.86
C GLN A 65 -20.14 6.83 -13.67
N ARG A 66 -20.80 5.93 -14.41
CA ARG A 66 -20.14 4.97 -15.30
C ARG A 66 -19.33 5.65 -16.39
N ASP A 67 -19.90 6.67 -17.03
CA ASP A 67 -19.26 7.42 -18.13
C ASP A 67 -18.00 8.19 -17.68
N LYS A 68 -17.80 8.40 -16.37
CA LYS A 68 -16.59 9.02 -15.82
C LYS A 68 -15.47 8.03 -15.52
N LEU A 69 -15.75 6.72 -15.50
CA LEU A 69 -14.76 5.71 -15.18
C LEU A 69 -13.91 5.39 -16.41
N THR A 70 -12.60 5.38 -16.20
CA THR A 70 -11.64 4.86 -17.18
C THR A 70 -11.48 3.35 -17.03
N PRO A 71 -11.08 2.62 -18.09
CA PRO A 71 -10.80 1.19 -18.01
C PRO A 71 -9.79 0.83 -16.90
N ASP A 72 -8.74 1.64 -16.74
CA ASP A 72 -7.73 1.40 -15.70
C ASP A 72 -8.32 1.54 -14.29
N GLU A 73 -9.16 2.55 -14.04
CA GLU A 73 -9.84 2.70 -12.75
C GLU A 73 -10.73 1.50 -12.44
N ILE A 74 -11.45 0.98 -13.44
CA ILE A 74 -12.30 -0.20 -13.29
C ILE A 74 -11.48 -1.44 -12.91
N ILE A 75 -10.36 -1.67 -13.60
CA ILE A 75 -9.43 -2.77 -13.28
C ILE A 75 -8.87 -2.59 -11.86
N GLN A 76 -8.51 -1.37 -11.46
CA GLN A 76 -8.01 -1.10 -10.11
C GLN A 76 -9.07 -1.33 -9.03
N LEU A 77 -10.34 -0.99 -9.30
CA LEU A 77 -11.45 -1.27 -8.40
C LEU A 77 -11.62 -2.78 -8.19
N MET A 78 -11.60 -3.57 -9.26
CA MET A 78 -11.70 -5.04 -9.21
C MET A 78 -10.51 -5.67 -8.48
N LYS A 79 -9.28 -5.18 -8.72
CA LYS A 79 -8.08 -5.63 -8.00
C LYS A 79 -8.19 -5.37 -6.49
N LYS A 80 -8.65 -4.19 -6.09
CA LYS A 80 -8.90 -3.86 -4.68
C LYS A 80 -9.98 -4.72 -4.06
N GLY A 81 -11.02 -5.05 -4.81
CA GLY A 81 -12.06 -5.97 -4.36
C GLY A 81 -11.53 -7.39 -4.15
N ASN A 82 -10.69 -7.87 -5.08
CA ASN A 82 -10.00 -9.14 -4.92
C ASN A 82 -9.04 -9.16 -3.73
N GLU A 83 -8.34 -8.06 -3.48
CA GLU A 83 -7.49 -7.93 -2.31
C GLU A 83 -8.30 -8.10 -1.01
N ARG A 84 -9.49 -7.49 -0.93
CA ARG A 84 -10.41 -7.66 0.22
C ARG A 84 -10.82 -9.12 0.40
N PHE A 85 -11.25 -9.78 -0.67
CA PHE A 85 -11.61 -11.20 -0.67
C PHE A 85 -10.46 -12.06 -0.13
N ARG A 86 -9.23 -11.85 -0.64
CA ARG A 86 -8.02 -12.59 -0.19
C ARG A 86 -7.68 -12.38 1.29
N MET A 87 -8.04 -11.23 1.85
CA MET A 87 -7.87 -10.91 3.26
C MET A 87 -9.03 -11.41 4.15
N GLY A 88 -10.02 -12.12 3.59
CA GLY A 88 -11.23 -12.53 4.31
C GLY A 88 -12.13 -11.35 4.68
N ARG A 89 -11.99 -10.21 3.98
CA ARG A 89 -12.80 -9.00 4.17
C ARG A 89 -13.82 -8.90 3.04
N LYS A 90 -14.97 -8.28 3.33
CA LYS A 90 -16.01 -7.99 2.36
C LYS A 90 -16.57 -6.58 2.57
N THR A 91 -17.05 -5.97 1.50
CA THR A 91 -17.82 -4.72 1.62
C THR A 91 -19.21 -5.04 2.19
N THR A 92 -19.73 -4.19 3.07
CA THR A 92 -21.13 -4.28 3.49
C THR A 92 -22.01 -3.81 2.33
N GLN A 93 -22.84 -4.71 1.80
CA GLN A 93 -23.71 -4.45 0.66
C GLN A 93 -25.18 -4.38 1.12
N ASP A 94 -25.92 -3.39 0.63
CA ASP A 94 -27.39 -3.37 0.69
C ASP A 94 -27.95 -3.81 -0.67
N TYR A 95 -28.12 -5.11 -0.83
CA TYR A 95 -28.55 -5.70 -2.10
C TYR A 95 -29.96 -5.29 -2.50
N LEU A 96 -30.87 -5.04 -1.54
CA LEU A 96 -32.22 -4.58 -1.85
C LEU A 96 -32.21 -3.14 -2.37
N ALA A 97 -31.38 -2.27 -1.78
CA ALA A 97 -31.20 -0.92 -2.31
C ALA A 97 -30.55 -0.93 -3.69
N GLN A 98 -29.54 -1.75 -3.91
CA GLN A 98 -28.87 -1.88 -5.22
C GLN A 98 -29.83 -2.39 -6.30
N GLN A 99 -30.60 -3.44 -6.01
CA GLN A 99 -31.62 -3.96 -6.93
C GLN A 99 -32.67 -2.89 -7.29
N LYS A 100 -33.17 -2.15 -6.29
CA LYS A 100 -34.13 -1.06 -6.53
C LYS A 100 -33.52 0.06 -7.37
N ALA A 101 -32.25 0.40 -7.13
CA ALA A 101 -31.54 1.44 -7.88
C ALA A 101 -31.33 1.06 -9.34
N SER A 102 -31.05 -0.22 -9.64
CA SER A 102 -30.83 -0.71 -11.01
C SER A 102 -32.11 -1.11 -11.76
N ALA A 103 -33.27 -1.15 -11.09
CA ALA A 103 -34.52 -1.68 -11.66
C ALA A 103 -35.01 -0.93 -12.91
N LYS A 104 -34.79 0.40 -12.98
CA LYS A 104 -35.22 1.23 -14.12
C LYS A 104 -34.18 1.29 -15.25
N GLY A 105 -32.99 0.74 -15.03
CA GLY A 105 -31.88 0.79 -15.96
C GLY A 105 -30.56 0.48 -15.26
N GLN A 106 -29.67 -0.22 -15.95
CA GLN A 106 -28.37 -0.64 -15.43
C GLN A 106 -27.23 0.03 -16.20
N TYR A 107 -26.17 0.38 -15.48
CA TYR A 107 -24.98 1.04 -16.04
C TYR A 107 -23.71 0.35 -15.51
N PRO A 108 -23.52 -0.95 -15.80
CA PRO A 108 -22.36 -1.70 -15.33
C PRO A 108 -21.05 -1.06 -15.81
N ALA A 109 -20.03 -1.10 -14.97
CA ALA A 109 -18.71 -0.56 -15.29
C ALA A 109 -17.98 -1.41 -16.34
N ALA A 110 -18.20 -2.71 -16.34
CA ALA A 110 -17.56 -3.65 -17.27
C ALA A 110 -18.43 -4.86 -17.55
N VAL A 111 -18.07 -5.56 -18.63
CA VAL A 111 -18.55 -6.90 -18.95
C VAL A 111 -17.45 -7.90 -18.57
N LEU A 112 -17.82 -8.98 -17.88
CA LEU A 112 -16.91 -10.05 -17.50
C LEU A 112 -17.31 -11.34 -18.21
N LEU A 113 -16.35 -12.02 -18.82
CA LEU A 113 -16.48 -13.40 -19.27
C LEU A 113 -15.79 -14.30 -18.24
N SER A 114 -16.56 -15.05 -17.47
CA SER A 114 -16.05 -15.94 -16.42
C SER A 114 -16.53 -17.38 -16.59
N CYS A 115 -16.01 -18.29 -15.76
CA CYS A 115 -16.39 -19.70 -15.82
C CYS A 115 -17.68 -19.97 -15.04
N ILE A 116 -18.47 -20.97 -15.45
CA ILE A 116 -19.60 -21.48 -14.65
C ILE A 116 -19.17 -22.26 -13.39
N ASP A 117 -17.86 -22.46 -13.19
CA ASP A 117 -17.30 -23.11 -11.99
C ASP A 117 -17.83 -22.44 -10.72
N SER A 118 -18.54 -23.20 -9.90
CA SER A 118 -19.19 -22.71 -8.68
C SER A 118 -18.20 -22.19 -7.62
N ARG A 119 -16.92 -22.55 -7.73
CA ARG A 119 -15.85 -22.14 -6.83
C ARG A 119 -15.23 -20.80 -7.21
N ALA A 120 -15.50 -20.30 -8.42
CA ALA A 120 -14.92 -19.06 -8.93
C ALA A 120 -15.96 -17.99 -9.35
N PRO A 121 -16.93 -17.62 -8.49
CA PRO A 121 -17.86 -16.53 -8.79
C PRO A 121 -17.12 -15.19 -8.81
N ALA A 122 -17.11 -14.52 -9.97
CA ALA A 122 -16.40 -13.28 -10.21
C ALA A 122 -16.84 -12.16 -9.25
N GLU A 123 -18.14 -12.04 -8.98
CA GLU A 123 -18.73 -11.04 -8.10
C GLU A 123 -18.24 -11.19 -6.66
N THR A 124 -18.10 -12.43 -6.18
CA THR A 124 -17.57 -12.69 -4.83
C THR A 124 -16.06 -12.49 -4.77
N ILE A 125 -15.33 -13.05 -5.75
CA ILE A 125 -13.85 -12.98 -5.78
C ILE A 125 -13.36 -11.55 -5.95
N MET A 126 -14.12 -10.68 -6.62
CA MET A 126 -13.81 -9.27 -6.81
C MET A 126 -14.63 -8.34 -5.91
N ASP A 127 -15.37 -8.87 -4.93
CA ASP A 127 -16.18 -8.11 -3.95
C ASP A 127 -17.06 -7.02 -4.61
N LEU A 128 -17.81 -7.42 -5.64
CA LEU A 128 -18.72 -6.59 -6.45
C LEU A 128 -20.17 -6.73 -5.97
N GLY A 129 -20.95 -5.65 -6.12
CA GLY A 129 -22.38 -5.59 -5.82
C GLY A 129 -23.29 -5.80 -7.04
N ILE A 130 -24.59 -5.68 -6.82
CA ILE A 130 -25.59 -5.77 -7.90
C ILE A 130 -25.48 -4.54 -8.80
N GLY A 131 -25.34 -4.78 -10.10
CA GLY A 131 -25.27 -3.73 -11.12
C GLY A 131 -23.89 -3.14 -11.35
N ASP A 132 -22.86 -3.62 -10.64
CA ASP A 132 -21.47 -3.17 -10.83
C ASP A 132 -20.88 -3.67 -12.16
N VAL A 133 -21.21 -4.90 -12.55
CA VAL A 133 -20.73 -5.56 -13.77
C VAL A 133 -21.86 -6.33 -14.44
N PHE A 134 -21.70 -6.55 -15.74
CA PHE A 134 -22.46 -7.56 -16.47
C PHE A 134 -21.60 -8.81 -16.57
N ASN A 135 -21.92 -9.87 -15.81
CA ASN A 135 -21.11 -11.08 -15.78
C ASN A 135 -21.76 -12.20 -16.56
N THR A 136 -21.06 -12.64 -17.61
CA THR A 136 -21.42 -13.77 -18.43
C THR A 136 -20.58 -14.98 -18.05
N ARG A 137 -21.22 -16.14 -17.87
CA ARG A 137 -20.56 -17.34 -17.36
C ARG A 137 -20.69 -18.49 -18.36
N VAL A 138 -19.57 -18.96 -18.89
CA VAL A 138 -19.49 -20.10 -19.84
C VAL A 138 -18.47 -21.12 -19.35
N ALA A 139 -18.71 -22.42 -19.53
CA ALA A 139 -17.72 -23.45 -19.21
C ALA A 139 -16.39 -23.18 -19.94
N GLY A 140 -15.31 -23.05 -19.18
CA GLY A 140 -14.00 -22.72 -19.73
C GLY A 140 -13.85 -21.27 -20.22
N ASN A 141 -14.81 -20.39 -19.89
CA ASN A 141 -14.76 -18.94 -20.20
C ASN A 141 -14.39 -18.65 -21.67
N VAL A 142 -14.95 -19.45 -22.58
CA VAL A 142 -14.78 -19.33 -24.04
C VAL A 142 -15.85 -18.41 -24.60
N ALA A 143 -15.46 -17.50 -25.51
CA ALA A 143 -16.39 -16.65 -26.24
C ALA A 143 -17.06 -17.42 -27.39
N ASN A 144 -18.35 -17.18 -27.62
CA ASN A 144 -19.14 -17.80 -28.69
C ASN A 144 -20.24 -16.83 -29.15
N ASP A 145 -21.07 -17.23 -30.11
CA ASP A 145 -22.09 -16.33 -30.69
C ASP A 145 -23.19 -15.90 -29.70
N ASP A 146 -23.34 -16.59 -28.57
CA ASP A 146 -24.32 -16.27 -27.53
C ASP A 146 -23.78 -15.25 -26.50
N ILE A 147 -22.48 -14.93 -26.54
CA ILE A 147 -21.78 -14.04 -25.59
C ILE A 147 -20.99 -12.93 -26.27
#